data_AF-L0A756-F1
#
_entry.id   AF-L0A756-F1
#
_cell.length_a   1.000
_cell.length_b   1.000
_cell.length_c   1.000
_cell.angle_alpha   90.00
_cell.angle_beta   90.00
_cell.angle_gamma   90.00
#
_symmetry.space_group_name_H-M   'P 1'
#
loop_
_entity.id
_entity.type
_entity.pdbx_description
1 polymer ?
#
loop_
_entity_poly.entity_id
_entity_poly.type
_entity_poly.pdbx_seq_one_letter_code
_entity_poly.pdbx_strand_id
1 'polypeptide(L)'
;MARNLIVTTIVAVLMAGFVLAYLALNPAAAQGGMGDMGGMTTSEHTIPPVQGYAAGEKIFFLHTETSDPQVAEMLTSMMGSPVLVVPALAKVPKEALADLYVFTNGLKGGGPLGFQPDVFDRPPGEKGYSPLRALNQVTWKNPGRARVLKSAEAVQQDAQRGEVTLKRTGIVVNTPFVTWPQGGHR
;
A
#
# COMPACT_ATOMS: atom_id res chain seq x y z
N MET A 1 10.87 43.20 6.53
CA MET A 1 9.61 42.50 6.20
C MET A 1 8.90 43.03 4.95
N ALA A 2 9.00 44.31 4.59
CA ALA A 2 8.31 44.86 3.40
C ALA A 2 8.82 44.34 2.03
N ARG A 3 10.10 43.94 1.90
CA ARG A 3 10.71 43.52 0.62
C ARG A 3 10.19 42.17 0.10
N ASN A 4 9.81 41.27 1.01
CA ASN A 4 9.28 39.95 0.64
C ASN A 4 7.80 40.03 0.23
N LEU A 5 7.05 40.99 0.80
CA LEU A 5 5.63 41.18 0.46
C LEU A 5 5.48 41.68 -0.98
N ILE A 6 6.31 42.63 -1.41
CA ILE A 6 6.28 43.20 -2.77
C ILE A 6 6.61 42.13 -3.83
N VAL A 7 7.60 41.27 -3.58
CA VAL A 7 7.97 40.19 -4.52
C VAL A 7 6.85 39.15 -4.61
N THR A 8 6.23 38.77 -3.50
CA THR A 8 5.11 37.81 -3.50
C THR A 8 3.88 38.38 -4.23
N THR A 9 3.58 39.67 -4.06
CA THR A 9 2.45 40.31 -4.77
C THR A 9 2.72 40.42 -6.27
N ILE A 10 3.95 40.76 -6.69
CA ILE A 10 4.32 40.82 -8.11
C ILE A 10 4.26 39.42 -8.76
N VAL A 11 4.75 38.38 -8.08
CA VAL A 11 4.69 37.00 -8.58
C VAL A 11 3.25 36.50 -8.66
N ALA A 12 2.40 36.79 -7.68
CA ALA A 12 0.99 36.41 -7.72
C ALA A 12 0.22 37.09 -8.86
N VAL A 13 0.48 38.38 -9.11
CA VAL A 13 -0.14 39.12 -10.22
C VAL A 13 0.35 38.61 -11.58
N LEU A 14 1.64 38.28 -11.71
CA LEU A 14 2.18 37.67 -12.93
C LEU A 14 1.60 36.28 -13.21
N MET A 15 1.43 35.45 -12.18
CA MET A 15 0.81 34.12 -12.33
C MET A 15 -0.67 34.21 -12.70
N ALA A 16 -1.44 35.11 -12.07
CA ALA A 16 -2.84 35.33 -12.41
C ALA A 16 -3.00 35.88 -13.85
N GLY A 17 -2.15 36.82 -14.24
CA GLY A 17 -2.12 37.35 -15.61
C GLY A 17 -1.77 36.30 -16.65
N PHE A 18 -0.81 35.42 -16.34
CA PHE A 18 -0.40 34.32 -17.24
C PHE A 18 -1.52 33.29 -17.43
N VAL A 19 -2.23 32.92 -16.35
CA VAL A 19 -3.37 31.99 -16.43
C VAL A 19 -4.52 32.58 -17.26
N LEU A 20 -4.84 33.87 -17.07
CA LEU A 20 -5.88 34.54 -17.84
C LEU A 20 -5.51 34.68 -19.32
N ALA A 21 -4.26 35.04 -19.64
CA ALA A 21 -3.79 35.11 -21.01
C ALA A 21 -3.76 33.72 -21.68
N TYR A 22 -3.35 32.68 -20.95
CA TYR A 22 -3.33 31.31 -21.44
C TYR A 22 -4.73 30.79 -21.77
N LEU A 23 -5.73 31.04 -20.91
CA LEU A 23 -7.13 30.65 -21.16
C LEU A 23 -7.76 31.43 -22.31
N ALA A 24 -7.44 32.72 -22.45
CA ALA A 24 -7.94 33.54 -23.56
C ALA A 24 -7.36 33.11 -24.92
N LEU A 25 -6.09 32.68 -24.94
CA LEU A 25 -5.41 32.22 -26.16
C LEU A 25 -5.71 30.76 -26.50
N ASN A 26 -6.10 29.94 -25.51
CA ASN A 26 -6.46 28.54 -25.68
C ASN A 26 -7.89 28.26 -25.17
N PRO A 27 -8.95 28.69 -25.86
CA PRO A 27 -10.33 28.47 -25.43
C PRO A 27 -10.73 26.99 -25.33
N ALA A 28 -10.02 26.10 -26.03
CA ALA A 28 -10.16 24.65 -25.88
C ALA A 28 -9.66 24.13 -24.53
N ALA A 29 -8.71 24.81 -23.87
CA ALA A 29 -8.28 24.48 -22.51
C ALA A 29 -9.35 24.83 -21.46
N ALA A 30 -10.25 25.78 -21.76
CA ALA A 30 -11.41 26.08 -20.93
C ALA A 30 -12.59 25.11 -21.15
N GLN A 31 -12.61 24.40 -22.28
CA GLN A 31 -13.67 23.45 -22.64
C GLN A 31 -13.32 21.97 -22.39
N GLY A 32 -12.12 21.70 -21.86
CA GLY A 32 -11.77 20.38 -21.30
C GLY A 32 -12.43 20.12 -19.95
N GLY A 33 -13.75 20.35 -19.84
CA GLY A 33 -14.53 19.75 -18.77
C GLY A 33 -14.42 18.23 -18.93
N MET A 34 -14.24 17.51 -17.82
CA MET A 34 -14.33 16.04 -17.79
C MET A 34 -15.70 15.64 -18.33
N GLY A 35 -15.77 15.47 -19.65
CA GLY A 35 -16.90 14.89 -20.34
C GLY A 35 -17.11 13.50 -19.77
N ASP A 36 -18.38 13.20 -19.53
CA ASP A 36 -18.93 11.90 -19.20
C ASP A 36 -18.04 10.74 -19.68
N MET A 37 -17.25 10.16 -18.77
CA MET A 37 -16.54 8.89 -18.98
C MET A 37 -17.57 7.75 -18.86
N GLY A 38 -18.59 7.84 -19.71
CA GLY A 38 -19.68 6.88 -19.81
C GLY A 38 -19.12 5.52 -20.21
N GLY A 39 -19.20 4.58 -19.26
CA GLY A 39 -19.28 3.15 -19.53
C GLY A 39 -18.22 2.59 -20.47
N MET A 40 -16.94 2.70 -20.11
CA MET A 40 -15.94 1.77 -20.65
C MET A 40 -16.24 0.41 -20.01
N THR A 41 -17.08 -0.41 -20.66
CA THR A 41 -17.24 -1.83 -20.32
C THR A 41 -15.96 -2.56 -20.72
N THR A 42 -14.91 -2.38 -19.94
CA THR A 42 -13.70 -3.17 -20.04
C THR A 42 -14.06 -4.61 -19.68
N SER A 43 -13.79 -5.57 -20.55
CA SER A 43 -13.59 -6.96 -20.12
C SER A 43 -12.62 -6.90 -18.94
N GLU A 44 -13.09 -7.24 -17.73
CA GLU A 44 -12.44 -6.82 -16.48
C GLU A 44 -11.05 -7.44 -16.31
N HIS A 45 -10.03 -6.75 -16.83
CA HIS A 45 -8.63 -6.93 -16.45
C HIS A 45 -8.41 -6.23 -15.11
N THR A 46 -9.05 -6.74 -14.05
CA THR A 46 -8.98 -6.14 -12.71
C THR A 46 -7.99 -6.91 -11.82
N ILE A 47 -7.26 -6.16 -10.99
CA ILE A 47 -6.49 -6.75 -9.88
C ILE A 47 -7.44 -6.74 -8.66
N PRO A 48 -7.83 -7.89 -8.11
CA PRO A 48 -8.76 -7.96 -7.00
C PRO A 48 -8.14 -7.41 -5.71
N PRO A 49 -8.85 -6.54 -4.96
CA PRO A 49 -8.41 -6.11 -3.64
C PRO A 49 -8.46 -7.26 -2.63
N VAL A 50 -7.44 -7.34 -1.79
CA VAL A 50 -7.29 -8.33 -0.72
C VAL A 50 -7.47 -7.65 0.62
N GLN A 51 -8.21 -8.30 1.53
CA GLN A 51 -8.42 -7.81 2.89
C GLN A 51 -7.17 -8.11 3.75
N GLY A 52 -6.67 -7.10 4.45
CA GLY A 52 -5.65 -7.22 5.50
C GLY A 52 -6.02 -6.45 6.75
N TYR A 53 -5.08 -6.32 7.68
CA TYR A 53 -5.19 -5.46 8.86
C TYR A 53 -4.06 -4.44 8.95
N ALA A 54 -4.39 -3.22 9.37
CA ALA A 54 -3.42 -2.19 9.74
C ALA A 54 -4.01 -1.33 10.87
N ALA A 55 -3.19 -0.93 11.84
CA ALA A 55 -3.62 -0.08 12.96
C ALA A 55 -4.90 -0.55 13.70
N GLY A 56 -5.15 -1.86 13.75
CA GLY A 56 -6.35 -2.44 14.39
C GLY A 56 -7.58 -2.52 13.48
N GLU A 57 -7.53 -1.94 12.30
CA GLU A 57 -8.64 -1.85 11.35
C GLU A 57 -8.46 -2.76 10.13
N LYS A 58 -9.56 -3.04 9.44
CA LYS A 58 -9.54 -3.76 8.15
C LYS A 58 -9.13 -2.79 7.05
N ILE A 59 -8.23 -3.23 6.18
CA ILE A 59 -7.79 -2.50 5.00
C ILE A 59 -7.92 -3.37 3.76
N PHE A 60 -7.95 -2.75 2.58
CA PHE A 60 -7.82 -3.45 1.30
C PHE A 60 -6.54 -3.03 0.60
N PHE A 61 -5.86 -3.98 -0.03
CA PHE A 61 -4.60 -3.76 -0.75
C PHE A 61 -4.54 -4.61 -2.02
N LEU A 62 -3.54 -4.37 -2.88
CA LEU A 62 -3.31 -5.14 -4.11
C LEU A 62 -2.00 -5.92 -4.02
N HIS A 63 -1.90 -7.05 -4.73
CA HIS A 63 -0.64 -7.72 -5.02
C HIS A 63 -0.22 -7.36 -6.43
N THR A 64 0.89 -6.62 -6.59
CA THR A 64 1.32 -6.15 -7.92
C THR A 64 2.65 -6.78 -8.34
N GLU A 65 3.70 -6.61 -7.54
CA GLU A 65 5.03 -7.16 -7.84
C GLU A 65 5.72 -7.72 -6.59
N THR A 66 6.69 -8.61 -6.78
CA THR A 66 7.54 -9.13 -5.69
C THR A 66 8.95 -9.43 -6.19
N SER A 67 9.92 -9.38 -5.29
CA SER A 67 11.31 -9.73 -5.60
C SER A 67 11.53 -11.22 -5.82
N ASP A 68 10.59 -12.07 -5.40
CA ASP A 68 10.77 -13.52 -5.34
C ASP A 68 9.84 -14.26 -6.31
N PRO A 69 10.37 -15.13 -7.20
CA PRO A 69 9.57 -15.81 -8.21
C PRO A 69 8.56 -16.80 -7.63
N GLN A 70 8.87 -17.47 -6.52
CA GLN A 70 7.95 -18.44 -5.90
C GLN A 70 6.78 -17.72 -5.23
N VAL A 71 7.05 -16.58 -4.59
CA VAL A 71 5.98 -15.73 -4.05
C VAL A 71 5.10 -15.17 -5.18
N ALA A 72 5.69 -14.77 -6.30
CA ALA A 72 4.93 -14.27 -7.44
C ALA A 72 3.98 -15.34 -8.02
N GLU A 73 4.50 -16.55 -8.22
CA GLU A 73 3.72 -17.68 -8.73
C GLU A 73 2.57 -18.02 -7.76
N MET A 74 2.87 -18.18 -6.47
CA MET A 74 1.88 -18.46 -5.44
C MET A 74 0.77 -17.41 -5.41
N LEU A 75 1.12 -16.11 -5.39
CA LEU A 75 0.13 -15.04 -5.35
C LEU A 75 -0.67 -14.96 -6.66
N THR A 76 -0.02 -15.20 -7.81
CA THR A 76 -0.69 -15.24 -9.12
C THR A 76 -1.75 -16.35 -9.16
N SER A 77 -1.38 -17.57 -8.72
CA SER A 77 -2.31 -18.69 -8.66
C SER A 77 -3.44 -18.45 -7.66
N MET A 78 -3.15 -17.85 -6.51
CA MET A 78 -4.14 -17.57 -5.47
C MET A 78 -5.16 -16.50 -5.91
N MET A 79 -4.70 -15.45 -6.58
CA MET A 79 -5.54 -14.29 -6.90
C MET A 79 -6.18 -14.37 -8.29
N GLY A 80 -5.74 -15.28 -9.16
CA GLY A 80 -6.19 -15.35 -10.55
C GLY A 80 -5.81 -14.10 -11.38
N SER A 81 -4.87 -13.30 -10.88
CA SER A 81 -4.35 -12.08 -11.50
C SER A 81 -2.83 -12.08 -11.42
N PRO A 82 -2.11 -11.51 -12.41
CA PRO A 82 -0.66 -11.60 -12.46
C PRO A 82 0.01 -10.79 -11.35
N VAL A 83 0.97 -11.42 -10.66
CA VAL A 83 1.96 -10.75 -9.80
C VAL A 83 3.32 -10.87 -10.47
N LEU A 84 3.97 -9.74 -10.76
CA LEU A 84 5.20 -9.74 -11.54
C LEU A 84 6.44 -9.97 -10.67
N VAL A 85 7.43 -10.67 -11.23
CA VAL A 85 8.74 -10.87 -10.60
C VAL A 85 9.66 -9.70 -10.92
N VAL A 86 10.12 -8.98 -9.90
CA VAL A 86 11.03 -7.84 -9.99
C VAL A 86 12.19 -8.04 -9.00
N PRO A 87 13.25 -8.80 -9.35
CA PRO A 87 14.33 -9.13 -8.42
C PRO A 87 15.06 -7.92 -7.83
N ALA A 88 15.06 -6.78 -8.53
CA ALA A 88 15.63 -5.53 -8.06
C ALA A 88 14.98 -5.01 -6.75
N LEU A 89 13.72 -5.39 -6.46
CA LEU A 89 13.04 -5.01 -5.22
C LEU A 89 13.78 -5.50 -3.96
N ALA A 90 14.47 -6.65 -4.03
CA ALA A 90 15.27 -7.15 -2.90
C ALA A 90 16.48 -6.25 -2.57
N LYS A 91 16.86 -5.34 -3.48
CA LYS A 91 17.99 -4.41 -3.30
C LYS A 91 17.55 -3.04 -2.75
N VAL A 92 16.24 -2.84 -2.53
CA VAL A 92 15.72 -1.58 -1.99
C VAL A 92 16.28 -1.37 -0.57
N PRO A 93 16.81 -0.17 -0.25
CA PRO A 93 17.30 0.14 1.09
C PRO A 93 16.22 -0.07 2.15
N LYS A 94 16.60 -0.58 3.33
CA LYS A 94 15.65 -0.93 4.39
C LYS A 94 14.82 0.27 4.86
N GLU A 95 15.38 1.47 4.76
CA GLU A 95 14.77 2.74 5.16
C GLU A 95 13.63 3.16 4.22
N ALA A 96 13.60 2.63 2.99
CA ALA A 96 12.53 2.83 2.02
C ALA A 96 11.44 1.76 2.11
N LEU A 97 11.58 0.78 3.01
CA LEU A 97 10.64 -0.31 3.21
C LEU A 97 9.79 -0.07 4.45
N ALA A 98 8.53 -0.48 4.35
CA ALA A 98 7.66 -0.71 5.49
C ALA A 98 7.53 -2.23 5.72
N ASP A 99 6.99 -2.67 6.84
CA ASP A 99 6.87 -4.08 7.19
C ASP A 99 5.50 -4.67 6.80
N LEU A 100 5.56 -5.92 6.35
CA LEU A 100 4.41 -6.80 6.14
C LEU A 100 4.63 -8.07 6.96
N TYR A 101 3.59 -8.51 7.67
CA TYR A 101 3.60 -9.67 8.54
C TYR A 101 2.67 -10.75 8.00
N VAL A 102 3.25 -11.89 7.61
CA VAL A 102 2.54 -13.04 7.03
C VAL A 102 2.61 -14.23 7.99
N PHE A 103 1.48 -14.85 8.28
CA PHE A 103 1.37 -15.88 9.31
C PHE A 103 1.61 -17.28 8.75
N THR A 104 2.51 -18.05 9.38
CA THR A 104 2.86 -19.41 8.92
C THR A 104 2.17 -20.52 9.72
N ASN A 105 1.50 -20.18 10.82
CA ASN A 105 0.71 -21.09 11.63
C ASN A 105 -0.36 -20.35 12.46
N GLY A 106 -1.06 -21.07 13.34
CA GLY A 106 -2.07 -20.50 14.23
C GLY A 106 -3.48 -20.57 13.64
N LEU A 107 -4.24 -19.49 13.75
CA LEU A 107 -5.63 -19.43 13.28
C LEU A 107 -5.70 -19.55 11.76
N LYS A 108 -6.53 -20.48 11.27
CA LYS A 108 -6.86 -20.60 9.85
C LYS A 108 -7.62 -19.37 9.37
N GLY A 109 -7.34 -18.92 8.16
CA GLY A 109 -7.92 -17.70 7.60
C GLY A 109 -7.51 -17.45 6.16
N GLY A 110 -7.76 -16.23 5.68
CA GLY A 110 -7.55 -15.82 4.29
C GLY A 110 -6.16 -15.26 3.96
N GLY A 111 -5.15 -15.46 4.80
CA GLY A 111 -3.76 -15.10 4.48
C GLY A 111 -3.13 -16.06 3.47
N PRO A 112 -2.03 -15.66 2.79
CA PRO A 112 -1.46 -16.41 1.66
C PRO A 112 -0.92 -17.80 2.02
N LEU A 113 -0.66 -18.08 3.29
CA LEU A 113 -0.24 -19.40 3.78
C LEU A 113 -1.39 -20.18 4.47
N GLY A 114 -2.63 -19.75 4.29
CA GLY A 114 -3.83 -20.39 4.84
C GLY A 114 -4.07 -20.11 6.33
N PHE A 115 -3.46 -19.05 6.87
CA PHE A 115 -3.66 -18.59 8.25
C PHE A 115 -4.31 -17.21 8.27
N GLN A 116 -4.28 -16.49 9.39
CA GLN A 116 -4.96 -15.19 9.48
C GLN A 116 -4.52 -14.20 8.37
N PRO A 117 -5.37 -13.22 8.03
CA PRO A 117 -4.99 -12.14 7.12
C PRO A 117 -3.71 -11.42 7.54
N ASP A 118 -3.01 -10.90 6.53
CA ASP A 118 -1.75 -10.20 6.72
C ASP A 118 -1.92 -8.92 7.55
N VAL A 119 -0.87 -8.58 8.28
CA VAL A 119 -0.81 -7.36 9.09
C VAL A 119 0.24 -6.44 8.51
N PHE A 120 -0.10 -5.16 8.36
CA PHE A 120 0.76 -4.13 7.84
C PHE A 120 1.09 -3.10 8.93
N ASP A 121 2.30 -2.54 8.88
CA ASP A 121 2.63 -1.34 9.63
C ASP A 121 2.36 -0.07 8.80
N ARG A 122 2.40 1.11 9.45
CA ARG A 122 2.47 2.42 8.79
C ARG A 122 1.50 2.57 7.61
N PRO A 123 0.17 2.49 7.81
CA PRO A 123 -0.80 2.78 6.76
C PRO A 123 -0.60 4.19 6.16
N PRO A 124 -1.15 4.47 4.95
CA PRO A 124 -1.11 5.80 4.36
C PRO A 124 -1.58 6.89 5.35
N GLY A 125 -0.83 7.99 5.41
CA GLY A 125 -1.05 9.06 6.40
C GLY A 125 -0.11 8.98 7.61
N GLU A 126 0.52 7.83 7.85
CA GLU A 126 1.58 7.71 8.85
C GLU A 126 2.98 7.96 8.28
N LYS A 127 3.89 8.44 9.14
CA LYS A 127 5.29 8.64 8.76
C LYS A 127 5.93 7.29 8.40
N GLY A 128 6.58 7.25 7.24
CA GLY A 128 7.28 6.05 6.78
C GLY A 128 6.38 5.01 6.13
N TYR A 129 5.16 5.39 5.71
CA TYR A 129 4.41 4.61 4.72
C TYR A 129 5.29 4.30 3.52
N SER A 130 5.24 3.05 3.07
CA SER A 130 5.80 2.60 1.80
C SER A 130 4.89 1.52 1.23
N PRO A 131 4.57 1.54 -0.07
CA PRO A 131 3.91 0.41 -0.72
C PRO A 131 4.88 -0.77 -0.90
N LEU A 132 6.19 -0.54 -0.76
CA LEU A 132 7.21 -1.58 -0.78
C LEU A 132 7.35 -2.18 0.62
N ARG A 133 6.96 -3.44 0.75
CA ARG A 133 6.85 -4.15 2.01
C ARG A 133 7.89 -5.23 2.13
N ALA A 134 8.66 -5.19 3.22
CA ALA A 134 9.51 -6.31 3.60
C ALA A 134 8.68 -7.40 4.27
N LEU A 135 8.76 -8.62 3.71
CA LEU A 135 7.99 -9.75 4.20
C LEU A 135 8.67 -10.35 5.44
N ASN A 136 7.96 -10.27 6.56
CA ASN A 136 8.30 -10.91 7.83
C ASN A 136 7.32 -12.06 8.09
N GLN A 137 7.84 -13.27 8.26
CA GLN A 137 7.03 -14.41 8.66
C GLN A 137 6.79 -14.39 10.17
N VAL A 138 5.54 -14.59 10.57
CA VAL A 138 5.11 -14.69 11.96
C VAL A 138 4.73 -16.13 12.27
N THR A 139 5.34 -16.70 13.32
CA THR A 139 5.04 -18.06 13.77
C THR A 139 4.70 -18.05 15.25
N TRP A 140 3.48 -18.45 15.60
CA TRP A 140 3.09 -18.73 16.98
C TRP A 140 3.92 -19.87 17.55
N LYS A 141 4.49 -19.67 18.75
CA LYS A 141 5.16 -20.75 19.48
C LYS A 141 4.18 -21.81 19.97
N ASN A 142 2.98 -21.38 20.37
CA ASN A 142 1.87 -22.27 20.70
C ASN A 142 0.65 -21.93 19.83
N PRO A 143 0.40 -22.68 18.73
CA PRO A 143 -0.72 -22.46 17.84
C PRO A 143 -2.09 -22.52 18.53
N GLY A 144 -2.24 -23.31 19.60
CA GLY A 144 -3.49 -23.44 20.36
C GLY A 144 -3.86 -22.19 21.17
N ARG A 145 -2.93 -21.24 21.31
CA ARG A 145 -3.16 -19.92 21.94
C ARG A 145 -3.19 -18.78 20.92
N ALA A 146 -3.17 -19.09 19.63
CA ALA A 146 -3.20 -18.08 18.59
C ALA A 146 -4.50 -17.26 18.67
N ARG A 147 -4.36 -15.95 18.48
CA ARG A 147 -5.47 -14.99 18.39
C ARG A 147 -5.27 -14.11 17.16
N VAL A 148 -6.33 -13.43 16.73
CA VAL A 148 -6.21 -12.50 15.60
C VAL A 148 -5.39 -11.30 16.01
N LEU A 149 -4.26 -11.07 15.34
CA LEU A 149 -3.47 -9.85 15.46
C LEU A 149 -3.85 -8.90 14.33
N LYS A 150 -4.15 -7.64 14.67
CA LYS A 150 -4.68 -6.64 13.73
C LYS A 150 -3.78 -5.41 13.54
N SER A 151 -2.64 -5.36 14.21
CA SER A 151 -1.71 -4.23 14.09
C SER A 151 -0.27 -4.70 14.25
N ALA A 152 0.65 -3.98 13.62
CA ALA A 152 2.08 -4.27 13.73
C ALA A 152 2.56 -4.16 15.18
N GLU A 153 2.01 -3.22 15.96
CA GLU A 153 2.32 -3.06 17.39
C GLU A 153 1.95 -4.33 18.17
N ALA A 154 0.78 -4.92 17.90
CA ALA A 154 0.38 -6.17 18.55
C ALA A 154 1.31 -7.33 18.17
N VAL A 155 1.72 -7.43 16.90
CA VAL A 155 2.71 -8.44 16.45
C VAL A 155 4.04 -8.27 17.17
N GLN A 156 4.54 -7.03 17.27
CA GLN A 156 5.80 -6.72 17.93
C GLN A 156 5.73 -6.99 19.45
N GLN A 157 4.63 -6.63 20.10
CA GLN A 157 4.41 -6.92 21.51
C GLN A 157 4.38 -8.43 21.78
N ASP A 158 3.72 -9.22 20.91
CA ASP A 158 3.69 -10.67 21.02
C ASP A 158 5.08 -11.29 20.80
N ALA A 159 5.87 -10.71 19.89
CA ALA A 159 7.25 -11.12 19.67
C ALA A 159 8.12 -10.83 20.90
N GLN A 160 7.97 -9.66 21.52
CA GLN A 160 8.67 -9.28 22.76
C GLN A 160 8.29 -10.16 23.95
N ARG A 161 7.01 -10.55 24.06
CA ARG A 161 6.56 -11.54 25.05
C ARG A 161 6.97 -12.98 24.71
N GLY A 162 7.56 -13.20 23.54
CA GLY A 162 7.97 -14.51 23.07
C GLY A 162 6.81 -15.44 22.73
N GLU A 163 5.61 -14.91 22.48
CA GLU A 163 4.43 -15.68 22.03
C GLU A 163 4.54 -16.05 20.56
N VAL A 164 5.15 -15.18 19.74
CA VAL A 164 5.47 -15.42 18.33
C VAL A 164 6.97 -15.26 18.07
N THR A 165 7.45 -15.85 16.97
CA THR A 165 8.76 -15.55 16.39
C THR A 165 8.59 -14.81 15.07
N LEU A 166 9.53 -13.92 14.77
CA LEU A 166 9.57 -13.16 13.52
C LEU A 166 10.79 -13.57 12.71
N LYS A 167 10.59 -13.91 11.44
CA LYS A 167 11.66 -14.19 10.48
C LYS A 167 11.56 -13.24 9.30
N ARG A 168 12.51 -12.31 9.19
CA ARG A 168 12.65 -11.47 7.99
C ARG A 168 13.19 -12.32 6.86
N THR A 169 12.49 -12.33 5.73
CA THR A 169 12.81 -13.24 4.62
C THR A 169 13.80 -12.66 3.62
N GLY A 170 13.95 -11.33 3.58
CA GLY A 170 14.66 -10.62 2.51
C GLY A 170 13.82 -10.39 1.26
N ILE A 171 12.60 -10.94 1.22
CA ILE A 171 11.65 -10.74 0.13
C ILE A 171 10.97 -9.37 0.31
N VAL A 172 10.86 -8.65 -0.80
CA VAL A 172 10.14 -7.37 -0.88
C VAL A 172 8.95 -7.54 -1.82
N VAL A 173 7.77 -7.13 -1.37
CA VAL A 173 6.52 -7.17 -2.12
C VAL A 173 6.01 -5.74 -2.29
N ASN A 174 5.60 -5.36 -3.50
CA ASN A 174 4.87 -4.12 -3.73
C ASN A 174 3.38 -4.40 -3.52
N THR A 175 2.82 -3.82 -2.46
CA THR A 175 1.42 -4.02 -2.06
C THR A 175 0.78 -2.69 -1.67
N PRO A 176 0.36 -1.86 -2.64
CA PRO A 176 -0.28 -0.57 -2.36
C PRO A 176 -1.65 -0.76 -1.72
N PHE A 177 -2.01 0.15 -0.82
CA PHE A 177 -3.32 0.17 -0.17
C PHE A 177 -4.36 0.76 -1.13
N VAL A 178 -5.54 0.15 -1.15
CA VAL A 178 -6.75 0.66 -1.81
C VAL A 178 -7.60 1.44 -0.80
N THR A 179 -7.75 0.89 0.41
CA THR A 179 -8.41 1.54 1.54
C THR A 179 -7.53 1.49 2.78
N TRP A 180 -7.65 2.50 3.63
CA TRP A 180 -6.90 2.64 4.88
C TRP A 180 -7.73 3.41 5.92
N PRO A 181 -7.35 3.42 7.21
CA PRO A 181 -8.21 4.00 8.26
C PRO A 181 -8.65 5.44 8.01
N GLN A 182 -7.81 6.24 7.33
CA GLN A 182 -8.05 7.65 7.05
C GLN A 182 -8.50 7.94 5.61
N GLY A 183 -8.74 6.93 4.77
CA GLY A 183 -9.11 7.18 3.37
C GLY A 183 -9.30 5.95 2.48
N GLY A 184 -9.64 6.20 1.21
CA GLY A 184 -9.94 5.15 0.24
C GLY A 184 -11.37 4.58 0.34
N HIS A 185 -12.28 5.26 1.03
CA HIS A 185 -13.69 4.89 1.02
C HIS A 185 -14.30 5.21 -0.35
N ARG A 186 -14.75 4.18 -1.05
CA ARG A 186 -15.84 4.31 -2.04
C ARG A 186 -17.16 4.04 -1.33
#